data_AF-A0A5E4L5F1-F1
#
_entry.id   AF-A0A5E4L5F1-F1
#
_cell.length_a   1.000
_cell.length_b   1.000
_cell.length_c   1.000
_cell.angle_alpha   90.00
_cell.angle_beta   90.00
_cell.angle_gamma   90.00
#
_symmetry.space_group_name_H-M   'P 1'
#
loop_
_entity.id
_entity.type
_entity.pdbx_description
1 polymer ?
#
loop_
_entity_poly.entity_id
_entity_poly.type
_entity_poly.pdbx_seq_one_letter_code
_entity_poly.pdbx_strand_id
1 'polypeptide(L)' 'MLLFAIGKTISISKEIGCRYITVDSKLTSIDFYKKLHFKDVAGFSNREFPKLYLNMYPIITRIQPKESLEKFER' A
#
# COMPACT_ATOMS: atom_id res chain seq x y z
N MET A 1 12.23 -3.93 3.52
CA MET A 1 11.02 -4.66 4.00
C MET A 1 9.71 -4.11 3.43
N LEU A 2 9.42 -2.81 3.51
CA LEU A 2 8.13 -2.28 3.03
C LEU A 2 7.86 -2.50 1.52
N LEU A 3 8.86 -2.30 0.65
CA LEU A 3 8.72 -2.56 -0.79
C LEU A 3 8.35 -4.03 -1.08
N PHE A 4 8.91 -4.96 -0.32
CA PHE A 4 8.56 -6.38 -0.42
C PHE A 4 7.10 -6.64 -0.03
N ALA A 5 6.62 -6.02 1.07
CA ALA A 5 5.22 -6.12 1.48
C ALA A 5 4.27 -5.52 0.43
N ILE A 6 4.65 -4.40 -0.20
CA ILE A 6 3.91 -3.79 -1.31
C ILE A 6 3.85 -4.75 -2.51
N GLY A 7 4.98 -5.34 -2.92
CA GLY A 7 5.03 -6.32 -4.01
C GLY A 7 4.15 -7.55 -3.75
N LYS A 8 4.20 -8.11 -2.54
CA LYS A 8 3.31 -9.20 -2.11
C LYS A 8 1.84 -8.79 -2.17
N THR A 9 1.52 -7.58 -1.71
CA THR A 9 0.15 -7.05 -1.73
C THR A 9 -0.38 -6.91 -3.16
N ILE A 10 0.45 -6.48 -4.11
CA ILE A 10 0.08 -6.41 -5.54
C ILE A 10 -0.26 -7.81 -6.07
N SER A 11 0.54 -8.83 -5.75
CA SER A 11 0.26 -10.22 -6.17
C SER A 11 -1.08 -10.70 -5.61
N ILE A 12 -1.26 -10.59 -4.29
CA ILE A 12 -2.48 -11.02 -3.59
C ILE A 12 -3.70 -10.23 -4.09
N SER A 13 -3.53 -8.95 -4.41
CA SER A 13 -4.62 -8.12 -4.92
C SER A 13 -5.16 -8.60 -6.27
N LYS A 14 -4.33 -9.25 -7.09
CA LYS A 14 -4.80 -9.84 -8.36
C LYS A 14 -5.64 -11.09 -8.14
N GLU A 15 -5.37 -11.82 -7.06
CA GLU A 15 -6.02 -13.11 -6.77
C GLU A 15 -7.33 -12.93 -5.98
N ILE A 16 -7.31 -12.10 -4.93
CA ILE A 16 -8.43 -12.01 -3.96
C ILE A 16 -8.90 -10.58 -3.67
N GLY A 17 -8.32 -9.56 -4.31
CA GLY A 17 -8.71 -8.16 -4.12
C GLY A 17 -8.24 -7.57 -2.77
N CYS A 18 -7.00 -7.07 -2.72
CA CYS A 18 -6.42 -6.45 -1.52
C CYS A 18 -6.20 -4.96 -1.76
N ARG A 19 -6.93 -4.12 -1.01
CA ARG A 19 -6.92 -2.66 -1.20
C ARG A 19 -6.01 -1.90 -0.25
N TYR A 20 -5.76 -2.43 0.94
CA TYR A 20 -5.10 -1.68 2.01
C TYR A 20 -3.97 -2.49 2.66
N ILE A 21 -2.87 -1.82 2.95
CA ILE A 21 -1.83 -2.31 3.86
C ILE A 21 -1.95 -1.50 5.15
N THR A 22 -2.11 -2.17 6.29
CA THR A 22 -2.07 -1.51 7.60
C THR A 22 -0.77 -1.82 8.32
N VAL A 23 -0.27 -0.86 9.11
CA VAL A 23 0.90 -1.04 9.97
C VAL A 23 0.64 -0.45 11.34
N ASP A 24 1.02 -1.16 12.39
CA ASP A 24 1.16 -0.62 13.73
C ASP A 24 2.59 -0.09 13.86
N SER A 25 2.74 1.25 13.89
CA SER A 25 4.03 1.92 13.79
C SER A 25 4.59 2.29 15.16
N LYS A 26 5.92 2.29 15.30
CA LYS A 26 6.57 3.08 16.35
C LYS A 26 6.28 4.57 16.13
N LEU A 27 6.11 5.34 17.21
CA LEU A 27 5.91 6.80 17.13
C LEU A 27 6.99 7.50 16.30
N THR A 28 8.25 7.12 16.48
CA THR A 28 9.40 7.68 15.76
C THR A 28 9.44 7.36 14.25
N SER A 29 8.60 6.43 13.79
CA SER A 29 8.57 5.99 12.39
C SER A 29 7.34 6.50 11.62
N ILE A 30 6.45 7.25 12.27
CA ILE A 30 5.21 7.75 11.63
C ILE A 30 5.52 8.60 10.40
N ASP A 31 6.49 9.52 10.51
CA ASP A 31 6.85 10.42 9.41
C ASP A 31 7.45 9.67 8.22
N PHE A 32 8.16 8.56 8.47
CA PHE A 32 8.64 7.67 7.41
C PHE A 32 7.47 7.10 6.59
N TYR A 33 6.44 6.58 7.27
CA TYR A 33 5.26 6.05 6.59
C TYR A 33 4.43 7.14 5.92
N LYS A 34 4.26 8.31 6.54
CA LYS A 34 3.52 9.45 5.96
C LYS A 34 4.18 9.98 4.68
N LYS A 35 5.53 10.02 4.61
CA LYS A 35 6.27 10.32 3.38
C LYS A 35 5.98 9.33 2.25
N LEU A 36 5.60 8.10 2.58
CA LEU A 36 5.19 7.05 1.65
C LEU A 36 3.67 6.98 1.47
N HIS A 37 2.97 8.07 1.77
CA HIS A 37 1.52 8.24 1.60
C HIS A 37 0.62 7.36 2.49
N PHE A 38 1.17 6.77 3.55
CA PHE A 38 0.33 6.19 4.59
C PHE A 38 -0.45 7.28 5.32
N LYS A 39 -1.65 6.95 5.77
CA LYS A 39 -2.56 7.84 6.50
C LYS A 39 -2.92 7.25 7.86
N ASP A 40 -3.22 8.11 8.82
CA ASP A 40 -3.68 7.70 10.14
C ASP A 40 -5.03 6.97 10.06
N VAL A 41 -5.17 5.86 10.79
CA VAL A 41 -6.47 5.24 11.05
C VAL A 41 -7.13 6.00 12.19
N ALA A 42 -8.33 6.53 11.95
CA ALA A 42 -9.08 7.32 12.94
C ALA A 42 -9.26 6.55 14.26
N GLY A 43 -8.95 7.19 15.39
CA GLY A 43 -9.04 6.58 16.72
C GLY A 43 -7.81 5.75 17.14
N PHE A 44 -6.77 5.65 16.30
CA PHE A 44 -5.54 4.92 16.62
C PHE A 44 -4.29 5.81 16.69
N SER A 45 -4.40 7.12 16.42
CA SER A 45 -3.25 8.04 16.34
C SER A 45 -2.49 8.23 17.66
N ASN A 46 -3.17 8.10 18.81
CA ASN A 46 -2.61 8.42 20.13
C ASN A 46 -2.21 7.16 20.94
N ARG A 47 -2.04 6.03 20.26
CA ARG A 47 -1.63 4.77 20.91
C ARG A 47 -0.11 4.69 20.99
N GLU A 48 0.40 3.80 21.85
CA GLU A 48 1.83 3.47 21.89
C GLU A 48 2.36 3.02 20.52
N PHE A 49 1.49 2.32 19.78
CA PHE A 49 1.72 1.95 18.38
C PHE A 49 0.59 2.49 17.49
N PRO A 50 0.74 3.69 16.90
CA PRO A 50 -0.28 4.24 16.03
C PRO A 50 -0.48 3.42 14.77
N LYS A 51 -1.74 3.24 14.40
CA LYS A 51 -2.10 2.48 13.21
C LYS A 51 -2.20 3.40 12.00
N LEU A 52 -1.48 3.02 10.95
CA LEU A 52 -1.48 3.70 9.66
C LEU A 52 -1.98 2.76 8.57
N TYR A 53 -2.49 3.30 7.47
CA TYR A 53 -2.87 2.52 6.30
C TYR A 53 -2.37 3.14 4.99
N LEU A 54 -2.02 2.30 4.03
CA LEU A 54 -1.74 2.67 2.65
C LEU A 54 -2.86 2.16 1.74
N ASN A 55 -3.45 3.06 0.96
CA ASN A 55 -4.39 2.67 -0.09
C ASN A 55 -3.60 2.25 -1.34
N MET A 56 -3.68 0.98 -1.69
CA MET A 56 -2.98 0.39 -2.83
C MET A 56 -3.63 0.69 -4.17
N TYR A 57 -4.92 1.06 -4.20
CA TYR A 57 -5.64 1.37 -5.44
C TYR A 57 -4.93 2.40 -6.35
N PRO A 58 -4.52 3.59 -5.87
CA PRO A 58 -3.79 4.55 -6.71
C PRO A 58 -2.40 4.07 -7.15
N ILE A 59 -1.81 3.10 -6.44
CA ILE A 59 -0.49 2.56 -6.79
C ILE A 59 -0.65 1.52 -7.90
N ILE A 60 -1.58 0.58 -7.72
CA ILE A 60 -1.86 -0.48 -8.70
C ILE A 60 -2.32 0.12 -10.03
N THR A 61 -3.21 1.11 -10.00
CA THR A 61 -3.72 1.78 -11.22
C THR A 61 -2.65 2.58 -11.98
N ARG A 62 -1.55 2.98 -11.33
CA ARG A 62 -0.40 3.62 -11.99
C ARG A 62 0.58 2.62 -12.60
N ILE A 63 0.70 1.44 -12.02
CA ILE A 63 1.67 0.42 -12.44
C ILE A 63 1.08 -0.48 -13.53
N GLN A 64 -0.24 -0.68 -13.53
CA GLN A 64 -0.90 -1.46 -14.58
C GLN A 64 -0.85 -0.71 -15.93
N PRO A 65 -0.50 -1.40 -17.02
CA PRO A 65 -0.62 -0.84 -18.37
C PRO A 65 -2.05 -0.36 -18.60
N LYS A 66 -2.22 0.86 -19.11
CA LYS A 66 -3.53 1.40 -19.49
C LYS A 66 -4.10 0.69 -20.72
N GLU A 67 -3.25 0.04 -21.50
CA GLU A 67 -3.60 -0.69 -22.72
C GLU A 67 -3.02 -2.10 -22.66
N SER A 68 -3.76 -3.07 -23.23
CA SER A 68 -3.28 -4.44 -23.37
C SER A 68 -2.04 -4.48 -24.26
N LEU A 69 -0.98 -5.16 -23.80
CA LEU A 69 0.22 -5.40 -24.60
C LEU A 69 0.07 -6.59 -25.57
N GLU A 70 -1.05 -7.30 -25.54
CA GLU A 70 -1.32 -8.45 -26.43
C GLU A 70 -1.18 -8.09 -27.91
N LYS A 71 -1.39 -6.81 -28.27
CA LYS A 71 -1.22 -6.31 -29.64
C LYS A 71 0.24 -6.35 -30.12
N PHE A 72 1.21 -6.40 -29.20
CA PHE A 72 2.66 -6.41 -29.49
C PHE A 72 3.29 -7.79 -29.32
N GLU A 73 2.52 -8.81 -28.96
CA GLU A 73 2.98 -10.20 -28.78
C GLU A 73 2.86 -11.04 -30.08
N ARG A 74 2.72 -10.40 -31.25
CA ARG A 74 2.64 -11.04 -32.57
C ARG A 74 3.87 -10.79 -33.43
#